data_AF-A0A534KB60-F1
#
_entry.id   AF-A0A534KB60-F1
#
_cell.length_a   1.000
_cell.length_b   1.000
_cell.length_c   1.000
_cell.angle_alpha   90.00
_cell.angle_beta   90.00
_cell.angle_gamma   90.00
#
_symmetry.space_group_name_H-M   'P 1'
#
loop_
_entity.id
_entity.type
_entity.pdbx_description
1 polymer ?
#
loop_
_entity_poly.entity_id
_entity_poly.type
_entity_poly.pdbx_seq_one_letter_code
_entity_poly.pdbx_strand_id
1 'polypeptide(L)'
;MSAFAAFEAWTFVTILLLTFSLFLVITGAFTAYFGSGKSRKIGVGLLVGGLIVGILWAWYTGPYSAGVDLVGIIVQSIGVILAAIIGAAAAIGLFLLAIMKS
;
A
#
# COMPACT_ATOMS: atom_id res chain seq x y z
N MET A 1 5.33 19.72 9.92
CA MET A 1 5.60 18.91 8.72
C MET A 1 5.24 19.73 7.49
N SER A 2 6.08 19.76 6.47
CA SER A 2 5.76 20.49 5.22
C SER A 2 4.67 19.74 4.46
N ALA A 3 3.78 20.46 3.77
CA ALA A 3 2.73 19.86 2.94
C ALA A 3 3.28 19.00 1.79
N PHE A 4 4.57 19.18 1.47
CA PHE A 4 5.25 18.50 0.37
C PHE A 4 6.23 17.41 0.83
N ALA A 5 6.31 17.10 2.12
CA ALA A 5 7.24 16.10 2.66
C ALA A 5 7.07 14.72 1.98
N ALA A 6 5.85 14.37 1.56
CA ALA A 6 5.57 13.14 0.82
C ALA A 6 6.23 13.08 -0.58
N PHE A 7 6.60 14.22 -1.17
CA PHE A 7 7.26 14.32 -2.47
C PHE A 7 8.78 14.40 -2.39
N GLU A 8 9.36 14.45 -1.19
CA GLU A 8 10.80 14.27 -1.02
C GLU A 8 11.18 12.87 -1.51
N ALA A 9 12.21 12.77 -2.35
CA ALA A 9 12.50 11.56 -3.11
C ALA A 9 12.55 10.28 -2.25
N TRP A 10 13.24 10.33 -1.11
CA TRP A 10 13.38 9.17 -0.21
C TRP A 10 12.10 8.84 0.55
N THR A 11 11.34 9.85 0.95
CA THR A 11 10.03 9.68 1.59
C THR A 11 9.04 9.08 0.60
N PHE A 12 9.02 9.59 -0.63
CA PHE A 12 8.18 9.09 -1.72
C PHE A 12 8.49 7.63 -2.04
N VAL A 13 9.77 7.28 -2.21
CA VAL A 13 10.20 5.89 -2.48
C VAL A 13 9.81 4.97 -1.32
N THR A 14 9.95 5.44 -0.07
CA THR A 14 9.54 4.67 1.11
C THR A 14 8.05 4.40 1.12
N ILE A 15 7.22 5.43 0.92
CA ILE A 15 5.76 5.29 0.85
C ILE A 15 5.39 4.34 -0.29
N LEU A 16 5.99 4.52 -1.46
CA LEU A 16 5.72 3.71 -2.65
C LEU A 16 6.05 2.24 -2.44
N LEU A 17 7.27 1.92 -1.98
CA LEU A 17 7.72 0.54 -1.82
C LEU A 17 6.99 -0.19 -0.69
N LEU A 18 6.73 0.48 0.43
CA LEU A 18 5.97 -0.12 1.53
C LEU A 18 4.50 -0.34 1.15
N THR A 19 3.88 0.62 0.47
CA THR A 19 2.50 0.46 -0.04
C THR A 19 2.43 -0.66 -1.06
N PHE A 20 3.32 -0.66 -2.06
CA PHE A 20 3.41 -1.71 -3.07
C PHE A 20 3.59 -3.09 -2.45
N SER A 21 4.55 -3.23 -1.53
CA SER A 21 4.81 -4.45 -0.77
C SER A 21 3.56 -4.93 -0.02
N LEU A 22 2.89 -4.03 0.71
CA LEU A 22 1.68 -4.35 1.47
C LEU A 22 0.57 -4.90 0.55
N PHE A 23 0.31 -4.21 -0.57
CA PHE A 23 -0.72 -4.65 -1.50
C PHE A 23 -0.34 -5.96 -2.21
N LEU A 24 0.93 -6.19 -2.54
CA LEU A 24 1.38 -7.48 -3.06
C LEU A 24 1.16 -8.61 -2.06
N VAL A 25 1.46 -8.39 -0.78
CA VAL A 25 1.22 -9.38 0.28
C VAL A 25 -0.27 -9.69 0.41
N ILE A 26 -1.13 -8.67 0.52
CA ILE A 26 -2.57 -8.86 0.69
C ILE A 26 -3.18 -9.55 -0.54
N THR A 27 -2.94 -9.01 -1.73
CA THR A 27 -3.51 -9.55 -2.97
C THR A 27 -2.92 -10.91 -3.32
N GLY A 28 -1.64 -11.13 -3.06
CA GLY A 28 -0.97 -12.41 -3.21
C GLY A 28 -1.52 -13.47 -2.26
N ALA A 29 -1.71 -13.14 -0.98
CA ALA A 29 -2.31 -14.05 0.00
C ALA A 29 -3.73 -14.47 -0.42
N PHE A 30 -4.59 -13.52 -0.80
CA PHE A 30 -5.93 -13.84 -1.28
C PHE A 30 -5.91 -14.66 -2.56
N THR A 31 -5.02 -14.34 -3.51
CA THR A 31 -4.89 -15.08 -4.78
C THR A 31 -4.33 -16.48 -4.58
N ALA A 32 -3.40 -16.66 -3.62
CA ALA A 32 -2.87 -17.98 -3.27
C ALA A 32 -3.94 -18.85 -2.59
N TYR A 33 -4.74 -18.25 -1.71
CA TYR A 33 -5.80 -18.96 -0.98
C TYR A 33 -6.99 -19.32 -1.88
N PHE A 34 -7.57 -18.33 -2.57
CA PHE A 34 -8.78 -18.51 -3.38
C PHE A 34 -8.50 -18.94 -4.82
N GLY A 35 -7.27 -18.79 -5.31
CA GLY A 35 -6.90 -19.20 -6.67
C GLY A 35 -6.83 -20.71 -6.84
N SER A 36 -7.04 -21.17 -8.07
CA SER A 36 -6.86 -22.56 -8.49
C SER A 36 -5.85 -22.65 -9.65
N GLY A 37 -5.15 -23.78 -9.75
CA GLY A 37 -4.22 -24.07 -10.84
C GLY A 37 -3.13 -23.01 -11.02
N LYS A 38 -3.15 -22.31 -12.16
CA LYS A 38 -2.17 -21.27 -12.53
C LYS A 38 -2.29 -20.02 -11.66
N SER A 39 -3.52 -19.60 -11.34
CA SER A 39 -3.79 -18.40 -10.55
C SER A 39 -3.19 -18.50 -9.14
N ARG A 40 -3.31 -19.67 -8.49
CA ARG A 40 -2.69 -19.93 -7.18
C ARG A 40 -1.18 -19.71 -7.17
N LYS A 41 -0.48 -20.19 -8.21
CA LYS A 41 0.97 -20.04 -8.32
C LYS A 41 1.39 -18.58 -8.47
N ILE A 42 0.60 -17.80 -9.22
CA ILE A 42 0.81 -16.36 -9.34
C ILE A 42 0.60 -15.68 -7.99
N GLY A 43 -0.46 -16.04 -7.26
CA GLY A 43 -0.71 -15.52 -5.90
C GLY A 43 0.44 -15.76 -4.95
N VAL A 44 1.02 -16.97 -4.96
CA VAL A 44 2.22 -17.29 -4.17
C VAL A 44 3.40 -16.41 -4.60
N GLY A 45 3.60 -16.21 -5.91
CA GLY A 45 4.64 -15.32 -6.42
C GLY A 45 4.47 -13.87 -5.97
N LEU A 46 3.25 -13.34 -6.01
CA LEU A 46 2.93 -11.99 -5.52
C LEU A 46 3.17 -11.88 -4.00
N LEU A 47 2.75 -12.88 -3.23
CA LEU A 47 2.93 -12.91 -1.78
C LEU A 47 4.42 -12.91 -1.41
N VAL A 48 5.20 -13.82 -2.01
CA VAL A 48 6.64 -13.93 -1.77
C VAL A 48 7.37 -12.67 -2.23
N GLY A 49 7.04 -12.15 -3.42
CA GLY A 49 7.60 -10.91 -3.94
C GLY A 49 7.33 -9.72 -3.02
N GLY A 50 6.09 -9.58 -2.54
CA GLY A 50 5.72 -8.55 -1.56
C GLY A 50 6.55 -8.67 -0.28
N LEU A 51 6.63 -9.87 0.31
CA LEU A 51 7.43 -10.10 1.52
C LEU A 51 8.91 -9.75 1.31
N ILE A 52 9.51 -10.17 0.19
CA ILE A 52 10.91 -9.86 -0.11
C ILE A 52 11.13 -8.35 -0.21
N VAL A 53 10.30 -7.65 -0.97
CA VAL A 53 10.44 -6.18 -1.14
C VAL A 53 10.27 -5.47 0.21
N GLY A 54 9.25 -5.82 0.99
CA GLY A 54 8.99 -5.21 2.28
C GLY A 54 10.12 -5.45 3.29
N ILE A 55 10.62 -6.68 3.39
CA ILE A 55 11.70 -7.04 4.33
C ILE A 55 13.01 -6.38 3.94
N LEU A 56 13.40 -6.44 2.66
CA LEU A 56 14.64 -5.81 2.20
C LEU A 56 14.62 -4.30 2.37
N TRP A 57 13.49 -3.66 2.06
CA TRP A 57 13.34 -2.22 2.26
C TRP A 57 13.37 -1.85 3.73
N ALA A 58 12.62 -2.56 4.59
CA ALA A 58 12.63 -2.34 6.03
C ALA A 58 14.00 -2.61 6.67
N TRP A 59 14.79 -3.54 6.13
CA TRP A 59 16.17 -3.76 6.57
C TRP A 59 17.07 -2.59 6.17
N TYR A 60 16.94 -2.09 4.93
CA TYR A 60 17.71 -0.95 4.43
C TYR A 60 17.38 0.35 5.16
N THR A 61 16.09 0.64 5.40
CA THR A 61 15.63 1.86 6.10
C THR A 61 15.46 1.67 7.60
N GLY A 62 15.83 0.50 8.13
CA GLY A 62 15.52 0.05 9.48
C GLY A 62 16.37 0.68 10.59
N PRO A 63 16.09 0.32 11.85
CA PRO A 63 16.56 1.02 13.06
C PRO A 63 18.08 1.02 13.29
N TYR A 64 18.85 0.29 12.49
CA TYR A 64 20.31 0.38 12.48
C TYR A 64 20.84 1.57 11.65
N SER A 65 19.97 2.30 10.93
CA SER A 65 20.37 3.43 10.06
C SER A 65 19.69 4.77 10.37
N ALA A 66 18.51 4.81 10.98
CA ALA A 66 17.84 6.07 11.33
C ALA A 66 16.80 5.84 12.44
N GLY A 67 16.65 6.79 13.37
CA GLY A 67 15.65 6.82 14.44
C GLY A 67 14.22 7.01 13.93
N VAL A 68 13.76 6.10 13.07
CA VAL A 68 12.51 6.15 12.34
C VAL A 68 11.45 5.32 13.06
N ASP A 69 10.32 5.95 13.40
CA ASP A 69 9.14 5.27 13.94
C ASP A 69 8.41 4.50 12.84
N LEU A 70 8.90 3.29 12.55
CA LEU A 70 8.33 2.38 11.56
C LEU A 70 6.85 2.07 11.81
N VAL A 71 6.44 1.92 13.08
CA VAL A 71 5.05 1.62 13.44
C VAL A 71 4.15 2.80 13.11
N GLY A 72 4.56 4.02 13.51
CA GLY A 72 3.85 5.25 13.19
C GLY A 72 3.67 5.43 11.68
N ILE A 73 4.71 5.18 10.88
CA ILE A 73 4.66 5.28 9.42
C ILE A 73 3.68 4.26 8.81
N ILE A 74 3.71 3.00 9.27
CA ILE A 74 2.80 1.95 8.78
C ILE A 74 1.34 2.33 9.08
N VAL A 75 1.05 2.73 10.33
CA VAL A 75 -0.30 3.14 10.75
C VAL A 75 -0.78 4.36 9.97
N GLN A 76 0.08 5.36 9.79
CA GLN A 76 -0.24 6.56 9.03
C GLN A 76 -0.50 6.24 7.56
N SER A 77 0.30 5.36 6.95
CA SER A 77 0.12 4.95 5.55
C SER A 77 -1.21 4.24 5.34
N ILE A 78 -1.58 3.31 6.23
CA ILE A 78 -2.89 2.64 6.20
C ILE A 78 -4.02 3.66 6.33
N GLY A 79 -3.92 4.59 7.29
CA GLY A 79 -4.91 5.64 7.48
C GLY A 79 -5.09 6.53 6.26
N VAL A 80 -4.00 6.93 5.61
CA VAL A 80 -4.02 7.73 4.38
C VAL A 80 -4.67 6.97 3.22
N ILE A 81 -4.34 5.68 3.05
CA ILE A 81 -4.94 4.84 2.00
C ILE A 81 -6.45 4.71 2.22
N LEU A 82 -6.90 4.42 3.44
CA LEU A 82 -8.33 4.32 3.77
C LEU A 82 -9.05 5.64 3.53
N ALA A 83 -8.48 6.76 3.99
CA ALA A 83 -9.06 8.08 3.77
C ALA A 83 -9.17 8.41 2.27
N ALA A 84 -8.14 8.08 1.48
CA ALA A 84 -8.13 8.28 0.04
C ALA A 84 -9.22 7.46 -0.67
N ILE A 85 -9.36 6.17 -0.31
CA ILE A 85 -10.40 5.29 -0.88
C ILE A 85 -11.79 5.80 -0.54
N ILE A 86 -12.04 6.13 0.74
CA ILE A 86 -13.34 6.63 1.20
C ILE A 86 -13.69 7.95 0.51
N GLY A 87 -12.74 8.89 0.45
CA GLY A 87 -12.92 10.18 -0.21
C GLY A 87 -13.21 10.04 -1.70
N ALA A 88 -12.45 9.20 -2.41
CA ALA A 88 -12.67 8.92 -3.83
C ALA A 88 -14.04 8.28 -4.06
N ALA A 89 -14.41 7.27 -3.27
CA ALA A 89 -15.70 6.59 -3.38
C ALA A 89 -16.88 7.54 -3.12
N ALA A 90 -16.79 8.40 -2.11
CA ALA A 90 -17.81 9.40 -1.80
C ALA A 90 -17.96 10.43 -2.92
N ALA A 91 -16.84 10.94 -3.46
CA ALA A 91 -16.85 11.89 -4.58
C ALA A 91 -17.47 11.27 -5.85
N ILE A 92 -17.08 10.05 -6.20
CA ILE A 92 -17.68 9.30 -7.31
C ILE A 92 -19.17 9.08 -7.06
N GLY A 93 -19.58 8.68 -5.85
CA GLY A 93 -20.98 8.47 -5.50
C GLY A 93 -21.83 9.73 -5.63
N LEU A 94 -21.33 10.88 -5.17
CA LEU A 94 -21.99 12.18 -5.32
C LEU A 94 -22.09 12.60 -6.79
N PHE A 95 -21.01 12.42 -7.55
CA PHE A 95 -20.99 12.69 -8.98
C PHE A 95 -22.04 11.85 -9.72
N LEU A 96 -22.05 10.54 -9.47
CA LEU A 96 -23.03 9.61 -10.05
C LEU A 96 -24.46 9.99 -9.64
N LEU A 97 -24.71 10.32 -8.38
CA LEU A 97 -26.03 10.76 -7.93
C LEU A 97 -26.52 12.04 -8.63
N ALA A 98 -25.60 12.97 -8.90
CA ALA A 98 -25.91 14.20 -9.62
C ALA A 98 -26.29 13.98 -11.10
N ILE A 99 -25.68 12.98 -11.77
CA ILE A 99 -25.93 12.70 -13.20
C ILE A 99 -26.92 11.57 -13.46
N MET A 100 -27.14 10.65 -12.51
CA MET A 100 -28.08 9.52 -12.67
C MET A 100 -29.53 9.91 -12.37
N LYS A 101 -29.75 11.11 -11.80
CA LYS A 101 -31.08 11.67 -11.55
C LYS A 101 -31.49 12.72 -12.60
N SER A 102 -30.68 12.94 -13.64
CA SER A 102 -31.05 13.75 -14.82
C SER A 102 -31.58 12.87 -15.94
#